data_AF-A0A8S3EIV4-F1
#
_entry.id   AF-A0A8S3EIV4-F1
#
_cell.length_a   1.000
_cell.length_b   1.000
_cell.length_c   1.000
_cell.angle_alpha   90.00
_cell.angle_beta   90.00
_cell.angle_gamma   90.00
#
_symmetry.space_group_name_H-M   'P 1'
#
loop_
_entity.id
_entity.type
_entity.pdbx_description
1 polymer ?
#
loop_
_entity_poly.entity_id
_entity_poly.type
_entity_poly.pdbx_seq_one_letter_code
_entity_poly.pdbx_strand_id
1 'polypeptide(L)'
;MKKRLPFYLVAILVVLITVAIVCTALFSIIVYRVKMNYILKETSVQAYASIIITITSAIMNLICTLGLSVLYYRLAKKITDLEHHNFQSTYDGSLTIKIYIFQFANYYSSFFYIAFFKGRFNTYPSQYGSQSFDEPCDPGGCLLELSIQLLIFMIGNQIVNIIAQLVWVMRDISACACCGGSSNKNAQKQWEIDKNLDDIDSITLIDEYITLAIQFGFVTLFAVAFP
;
A
#
# COMPACT_ATOMS: atom_id res chain seq x y z
N MET A 1 -32.85 2.32 14.75
CA MET A 1 -31.52 1.71 15.04
C MET A 1 -31.37 0.24 14.59
N LYS A 2 -32.39 -0.64 14.68
CA LYS A 2 -32.25 -2.07 14.33
C LYS A 2 -31.95 -2.44 12.86
N LYS A 3 -32.21 -1.56 11.88
CA LYS A 3 -31.97 -1.87 10.44
C LYS A 3 -30.52 -1.66 9.96
N ARG A 4 -29.63 -1.06 10.76
CA ARG A 4 -28.22 -0.83 10.37
C ARG A 4 -27.24 -1.91 10.84
N LEU A 5 -27.65 -2.76 11.78
CA LEU A 5 -26.84 -3.87 12.31
C LEU A 5 -26.33 -4.86 11.23
N PRO A 6 -27.15 -5.33 10.26
CA PRO A 6 -26.65 -6.25 9.24
C PRO A 6 -25.63 -5.59 8.31
N PHE A 7 -25.72 -4.27 8.08
CA PHE A 7 -24.76 -3.54 7.25
C PHE A 7 -23.41 -3.39 7.94
N TYR A 8 -23.38 -3.08 9.24
CA TYR A 8 -22.12 -3.08 10.01
C TYR A 8 -21.48 -4.47 10.05
N LEU A 9 -22.28 -5.54 10.18
CA LEU A 9 -21.77 -6.92 10.13
C LEU A 9 -21.19 -7.29 8.76
N VAL A 10 -21.84 -6.88 7.66
CA VAL A 10 -21.31 -7.06 6.31
C VAL A 10 -20.03 -6.26 6.11
N ALA A 11 -19.96 -5.02 6.59
CA ALA A 11 -18.74 -4.22 6.52
C ALA A 11 -17.58 -4.86 7.32
N ILE A 12 -17.85 -5.34 8.54
CA ILE A 12 -16.85 -6.05 9.36
C ILE A 12 -16.40 -7.34 8.69
N LEU A 13 -17.33 -8.12 8.13
CA LEU A 13 -17.00 -9.35 7.42
C LEU A 13 -16.12 -9.08 6.20
N VAL A 14 -16.44 -8.03 5.43
CA VAL A 14 -15.62 -7.62 4.28
C VAL A 14 -14.24 -7.16 4.74
N VAL A 15 -14.15 -6.41 5.84
CA VAL A 15 -12.85 -6.06 6.46
C VAL A 15 -12.04 -7.30 6.83
N LEU A 16 -12.65 -8.28 7.50
CA LEU A 16 -11.96 -9.52 7.87
C LEU A 16 -11.49 -10.31 6.64
N ILE A 17 -12.30 -10.43 5.60
CA ILE A 17 -11.92 -11.09 4.35
C ILE A 17 -10.78 -10.32 3.67
N THR A 18 -10.83 -8.99 3.66
CA THR A 18 -9.76 -8.19 3.07
C THR A 18 -8.43 -8.34 3.82
N VAL A 19 -8.46 -8.38 5.15
CA VAL A 19 -7.29 -8.65 5.99
C VAL A 19 -6.76 -10.05 5.72
N ALA A 20 -7.64 -11.05 5.58
CA ALA A 20 -7.24 -12.41 5.23
C ALA A 20 -6.54 -12.47 3.87
N ILE A 21 -7.01 -11.71 2.87
CA ILE A 21 -6.34 -11.60 1.56
C ILE A 21 -4.92 -11.03 1.72
N VAL A 22 -4.73 -9.96 2.50
CA VAL A 22 -3.38 -9.43 2.81
C VAL A 22 -2.52 -10.51 3.44
N CYS A 23 -3.03 -11.21 4.46
CA CYS A 23 -2.28 -12.27 5.13
C CYS A 23 -1.87 -13.40 4.17
N THR A 24 -2.73 -13.80 3.23
CA THR A 24 -2.38 -14.81 2.21
C THR A 24 -1.34 -14.32 1.21
N ALA A 25 -1.37 -13.04 0.83
CA ALA A 25 -0.36 -12.44 -0.03
C ALA A 25 0.99 -12.36 0.69
N LEU A 26 1.01 -11.97 1.96
CA LEU A 26 2.21 -11.97 2.80
C LEU A 26 2.79 -13.38 2.97
N PHE A 27 1.92 -14.36 3.24
CA PHE A 27 2.34 -15.77 3.30
C PHE A 27 2.96 -16.24 1.98
N SER A 28 2.43 -15.80 0.84
CA SER A 28 2.99 -16.12 -0.48
C SER A 28 4.40 -15.54 -0.67
N ILE A 29 4.66 -14.33 -0.16
CA ILE A 29 5.98 -13.69 -0.21
C ILE A 29 7.00 -14.43 0.68
N ILE A 30 6.56 -14.91 1.84
CA ILE A 30 7.37 -15.74 2.77
C ILE A 30 7.78 -17.04 2.08
N VAL A 31 6.82 -17.75 1.45
CA VAL A 31 7.12 -18.98 0.70
C VAL A 31 8.10 -18.71 -0.45
N TYR A 32 7.98 -17.57 -1.13
CA TYR A 32 8.94 -17.15 -2.15
C TYR A 32 10.36 -16.97 -1.60
N ARG A 33 10.52 -16.30 -0.45
CA ARG A 33 11.83 -16.12 0.21
C ARG A 33 12.47 -17.46 0.57
N VAL A 34 11.70 -18.38 1.14
CA VAL A 34 12.22 -19.71 1.52
C VAL A 34 12.74 -20.46 0.29
N LYS A 35 11.98 -20.44 -0.82
CA LYS A 35 12.39 -21.07 -2.08
C LYS A 35 13.65 -20.43 -2.66
N MET A 36 13.74 -19.10 -2.69
CA MET A 36 14.93 -18.41 -3.20
C MET A 36 16.17 -18.66 -2.32
N ASN A 37 16.02 -18.66 -1.00
CA ASN A 37 17.11 -19.00 -0.08
C ASN A 37 17.64 -20.42 -0.30
N TYR A 38 16.77 -21.39 -0.62
CA TYR A 38 17.18 -22.75 -0.95
C TYR A 38 18.00 -22.80 -2.24
N ILE A 39 17.55 -22.12 -3.30
CA ILE A 39 18.23 -22.10 -4.60
C ILE A 39 19.59 -21.39 -4.53
N LEU A 40 19.67 -20.25 -3.84
CA LEU A 40 20.91 -19.45 -3.81
C LEU A 40 22.02 -20.08 -2.96
N LYS A 41 21.68 -20.98 -2.01
CA LYS A 41 22.68 -21.74 -1.22
C LYS A 41 23.58 -22.63 -2.07
N GLU A 42 23.12 -23.04 -3.26
CA GLU A 42 23.87 -23.92 -4.16
C GLU A 42 24.80 -23.15 -5.12
N THR A 43 24.80 -21.82 -5.06
CA THR A 43 25.52 -20.94 -5.99
C THR A 43 26.67 -20.16 -5.32
N SER A 44 27.67 -19.74 -6.09
CA SER A 44 28.84 -18.99 -5.63
C SER A 44 28.55 -17.55 -5.14
N VAL A 45 27.29 -17.09 -5.22
CA VAL A 45 26.83 -15.75 -4.78
C VAL A 45 26.28 -15.73 -3.35
N GLN A 46 26.56 -16.75 -2.55
CA GLN A 46 26.08 -16.88 -1.16
C GLN A 46 26.39 -15.65 -0.28
N ALA A 47 27.51 -14.96 -0.52
CA ALA A 47 27.91 -13.77 0.23
C ALA A 47 26.92 -12.58 0.10
N TYR A 48 26.22 -12.46 -1.04
CA TYR A 48 25.25 -11.38 -1.30
C TYR A 48 23.79 -11.86 -1.31
N ALA A 49 23.56 -13.17 -1.22
CA ALA A 49 22.24 -13.78 -1.35
C ALA A 49 21.21 -13.19 -0.38
N SER A 50 21.60 -12.99 0.89
CA SER A 50 20.76 -12.43 1.95
C SER A 50 20.22 -11.03 1.60
N ILE A 51 21.11 -10.11 1.18
CA ILE A 51 20.75 -8.73 0.83
C ILE A 51 19.85 -8.72 -0.42
N ILE A 52 20.19 -9.52 -1.44
CA ILE A 52 19.42 -9.59 -2.69
C ILE A 52 18.00 -10.11 -2.42
N ILE A 53 17.85 -11.14 -1.59
CA ILE A 53 16.55 -11.71 -1.23
C ILE A 53 15.72 -10.70 -0.42
N THR A 54 16.36 -9.96 0.48
CA THR A 54 15.69 -8.91 1.26
C THR A 54 15.20 -7.76 0.39
N ILE A 55 16.02 -7.27 -0.56
CA ILE A 55 15.61 -6.20 -1.48
C ILE A 55 14.50 -6.67 -2.42
N THR A 56 14.66 -7.84 -3.06
CA THR A 56 13.68 -8.36 -4.03
C THR A 56 12.32 -8.61 -3.41
N SER A 57 12.28 -9.17 -2.21
CA SER A 57 11.02 -9.38 -1.48
C SER A 57 10.39 -8.07 -0.99
N ALA A 58 11.18 -7.07 -0.57
CA ALA A 58 10.65 -5.75 -0.22
C ALA A 58 10.00 -5.07 -1.43
N ILE A 59 10.60 -5.19 -2.62
CA ILE A 59 10.02 -4.69 -3.89
C ILE A 59 8.73 -5.46 -4.23
N MET A 60 8.73 -6.79 -4.12
CA MET A 60 7.52 -7.59 -4.36
C MET A 60 6.40 -7.22 -3.39
N ASN A 61 6.73 -7.00 -2.11
CA ASN A 61 5.79 -6.55 -1.10
C ASN A 61 5.23 -5.16 -1.45
N LEU A 62 6.07 -4.22 -1.90
CA LEU A 62 5.63 -2.90 -2.37
C LEU A 62 4.64 -3.02 -3.54
N ILE A 63 4.99 -3.78 -4.59
CA ILE A 63 4.12 -3.98 -5.76
C ILE A 63 2.78 -4.59 -5.36
N CYS A 64 2.80 -5.61 -4.50
CA CYS A 64 1.59 -6.25 -4.01
C CYS A 64 0.70 -5.25 -3.24
N THR A 65 1.31 -4.48 -2.35
CA THR A 65 0.62 -3.50 -1.50
C THR A 65 0.00 -2.37 -2.34
N LEU A 66 0.69 -1.91 -3.40
CA LEU A 66 0.17 -0.95 -4.38
C LEU A 66 -0.98 -1.51 -5.21
N GLY A 67 -0.91 -2.77 -5.62
CA GLY A 67 -2.00 -3.43 -6.34
C GLY A 67 -3.25 -3.57 -5.46
N LEU A 68 -3.06 -3.96 -4.19
CA LEU A 68 -4.13 -4.09 -3.22
C LEU A 68 -4.76 -2.75 -2.83
N SER A 69 -3.99 -1.65 -2.78
CA SER A 69 -4.54 -0.33 -2.46
C SER A 69 -5.60 0.12 -3.47
N VAL A 70 -5.38 -0.13 -4.76
CA VAL A 70 -6.37 0.15 -5.82
C VAL A 70 -7.63 -0.70 -5.64
N LEU A 71 -7.47 -1.97 -5.27
CA LEU A 71 -8.61 -2.85 -5.00
C LEU A 71 -9.40 -2.35 -3.78
N TYR A 72 -8.73 -1.95 -2.71
CA TYR A 72 -9.38 -1.45 -1.50
C TYR A 72 -10.11 -0.15 -1.70
N TYR A 73 -9.56 0.76 -2.51
CA TYR A 73 -10.27 1.97 -2.90
C TYR A 73 -11.59 1.63 -3.60
N ARG A 74 -11.56 0.72 -4.58
CA ARG A 74 -12.77 0.29 -5.31
C ARG A 74 -13.78 -0.40 -4.39
N LEU A 75 -13.31 -1.21 -3.45
CA LEU A 75 -14.17 -1.89 -2.48
C LEU A 75 -14.81 -0.89 -1.51
N ALA A 76 -14.03 0.04 -0.95
CA ALA A 76 -14.52 1.07 -0.03
C ALA A 76 -15.59 1.94 -0.69
N LYS A 77 -15.39 2.32 -1.96
CA LYS A 77 -16.39 3.04 -2.76
C LYS A 77 -17.68 2.23 -2.92
N LYS A 78 -17.58 0.98 -3.42
CA LYS A 78 -18.74 0.10 -3.59
C LYS A 78 -19.53 -0.11 -2.30
N ILE A 79 -18.85 -0.33 -1.17
CA ILE A 79 -19.51 -0.53 0.13
C ILE A 79 -20.25 0.75 0.55
N THR A 80 -19.62 1.91 0.36
CA THR A 80 -20.21 3.19 0.76
C THR A 80 -21.37 3.59 -0.14
N ASP A 81 -21.31 3.26 -1.43
CA ASP A 81 -22.42 3.43 -2.37
C ASP A 81 -23.63 2.56 -1.97
N LEU A 82 -23.39 1.31 -1.54
CA LEU A 82 -24.45 0.41 -1.08
C LEU A 82 -25.15 0.90 0.20
N GLU A 83 -24.46 1.66 1.04
CA GLU A 83 -25.00 2.18 2.30
C GLU A 83 -26.00 3.33 2.14
N HIS A 84 -26.17 3.89 0.93
CA HIS A 84 -27.15 4.94 0.59
C HIS A 84 -27.20 6.07 1.63
N HIS A 85 -26.18 6.92 1.66
CA HIS A 85 -26.12 8.08 2.54
C HIS A 85 -27.00 9.23 2.02
N ASN A 86 -27.65 9.95 2.94
CA ASN A 86 -28.56 11.05 2.60
C ASN A 86 -27.83 12.36 2.26
N PHE A 87 -26.62 12.58 2.80
CA PHE A 87 -25.83 13.79 2.61
C PHE A 87 -24.42 13.44 2.14
N GLN A 88 -23.87 14.27 1.25
CA GLN A 88 -22.51 14.12 0.72
C GLN A 88 -21.46 14.14 1.84
N SER A 89 -21.58 15.04 2.82
CA SER A 89 -20.65 15.10 3.96
C SER A 89 -20.63 13.81 4.80
N THR A 90 -21.78 13.16 5.00
CA THR A 90 -21.83 11.86 5.69
C THR A 90 -21.31 10.71 4.82
N TYR A 91 -21.45 10.81 3.50
CA TYR A 91 -20.86 9.85 2.56
C TYR A 91 -19.34 9.94 2.61
N ASP A 92 -18.78 11.15 2.46
CA ASP A 92 -17.34 11.40 2.42
C ASP A 92 -16.67 11.01 3.73
N GLY A 93 -17.29 11.32 4.88
CA GLY A 93 -16.78 10.92 6.19
C GLY A 93 -16.73 9.40 6.37
N SER A 94 -17.82 8.70 6.00
CA SER A 94 -17.86 7.23 6.06
C SER A 94 -16.88 6.58 5.08
N LEU A 95 -16.73 7.13 3.87
CA LEU A 95 -15.79 6.66 2.86
C LEU A 95 -14.35 6.81 3.35
N THR A 96 -13.99 7.99 3.87
CA THR A 96 -12.66 8.32 4.39
C THR A 96 -12.22 7.33 5.47
N ILE A 97 -13.08 7.08 6.46
CA ILE A 97 -12.77 6.17 7.57
C ILE A 97 -12.53 4.74 7.05
N LYS A 98 -13.35 4.26 6.10
CA LYS A 98 -13.19 2.93 5.52
C LYS A 98 -11.90 2.82 4.72
N ILE A 99 -11.63 3.77 3.82
CA ILE A 99 -10.39 3.80 3.04
C ILE A 99 -9.20 3.80 3.99
N TYR A 100 -9.21 4.64 5.03
CA TYR A 100 -8.13 4.71 6.01
C TYR A 100 -7.93 3.37 6.73
N ILE A 101 -8.98 2.72 7.24
CA ILE A 101 -8.86 1.43 7.94
C ILE A 101 -8.32 0.33 7.01
N PHE A 102 -8.81 0.25 5.78
CA PHE A 102 -8.34 -0.74 4.81
C PHE A 102 -6.88 -0.50 4.43
N GLN A 103 -6.52 0.75 4.14
CA GLN A 103 -5.13 1.10 3.81
C GLN A 103 -4.21 0.89 5.01
N PHE A 104 -4.64 1.24 6.23
CA PHE A 104 -3.88 0.98 7.45
C PHE A 104 -3.59 -0.52 7.61
N ALA A 105 -4.62 -1.37 7.51
CA ALA A 105 -4.43 -2.81 7.59
C ALA A 105 -3.49 -3.34 6.50
N ASN A 106 -3.65 -2.88 5.25
CA ASN A 106 -2.82 -3.29 4.12
C ASN A 106 -1.35 -2.90 4.30
N TYR A 107 -1.11 -1.63 4.62
CA TYR A 107 0.24 -1.09 4.70
C TYR A 107 0.97 -1.56 5.95
N TYR A 108 0.33 -1.57 7.13
CA TYR A 108 1.01 -1.88 8.39
C TYR A 108 1.08 -3.37 8.73
N SER A 109 0.22 -4.23 8.18
CA SER A 109 0.20 -5.67 8.51
C SER A 109 1.53 -6.36 8.24
N SER A 110 2.15 -6.08 7.08
CA SER A 110 3.47 -6.61 6.72
C SER A 110 4.55 -6.21 7.72
N PHE A 111 4.58 -4.94 8.11
CA PHE A 111 5.58 -4.43 9.06
C PHE A 111 5.36 -4.92 10.48
N PHE A 112 4.10 -5.01 10.94
CA PHE A 112 3.79 -5.60 12.25
C PHE A 112 4.15 -7.08 12.31
N TYR A 113 3.93 -7.82 11.21
CA TYR A 113 4.38 -9.21 11.11
C TYR A 113 5.89 -9.32 11.29
N ILE A 114 6.66 -8.51 10.55
CA ILE A 114 8.13 -8.52 10.62
C ILE A 114 8.64 -8.06 11.99
N ALA A 115 8.02 -7.04 12.59
CA ALA A 115 8.46 -6.48 13.87
C ALA A 115 8.20 -7.41 15.07
N PHE A 116 7.03 -8.07 15.12
CA PHE A 116 6.59 -8.79 16.31
C PHE A 116 6.61 -10.31 16.19
N PHE A 117 6.32 -10.84 15.00
CA PHE A 117 6.09 -12.28 14.80
C PHE A 117 7.30 -12.98 14.15
N LYS A 118 8.04 -12.28 13.28
CA LYS A 118 9.23 -12.82 12.64
C LYS A 118 10.35 -13.08 13.67
N GLY A 119 10.88 -14.31 13.68
CA GLY A 119 11.97 -14.75 14.56
C GLY A 119 11.61 -14.96 16.04
N ARG A 120 10.38 -14.63 16.48
CA ARG A 120 9.96 -14.76 17.88
C ARG A 120 9.42 -16.15 18.24
N PHE A 121 8.94 -16.90 17.25
CA PHE A 121 8.53 -18.30 17.40
C PHE A 121 9.68 -19.29 17.15
N ASN A 122 10.93 -18.85 17.30
CA ASN A 122 12.06 -19.77 17.35
C ASN A 122 11.94 -20.60 18.63
N THR A 123 11.19 -21.69 18.54
CA THR A 123 11.20 -22.77 19.52
C THR A 123 12.66 -23.19 19.68
N TYR A 124 13.13 -23.31 20.94
CA TYR A 124 14.44 -23.86 21.28
C TYR A 124 14.79 -25.03 20.35
N PRO A 125 16.07 -25.19 19.90
CA PRO A 125 16.43 -26.25 18.98
C PRO A 125 16.09 -27.62 19.60
N SER A 126 14.93 -28.16 19.24
CA SER A 126 14.54 -29.51 19.63
C SER A 126 15.33 -30.45 18.75
N GLN A 127 16.06 -31.38 19.38
CA GLN A 127 16.94 -32.39 18.76
C GLN A 127 16.27 -33.34 17.75
N TYR A 128 15.03 -33.10 17.34
CA TYR A 128 14.31 -33.91 16.36
C TYR A 128 13.94 -33.01 15.18
N GLY A 129 14.46 -33.39 14.00
CA GLY A 129 14.34 -32.66 12.75
C GLY A 129 12.93 -32.60 12.18
N SER A 130 12.01 -31.92 12.86
CA SER A 130 10.82 -31.38 12.23
C SER A 130 11.20 -30.06 11.56
N GLN A 131 11.02 -29.99 10.24
CA GLN A 131 11.15 -28.77 9.45
C GLN A 131 10.12 -27.74 9.93
N SER A 132 10.48 -26.95 10.93
CA SER A 132 9.69 -25.79 11.31
C SER A 132 9.83 -24.76 10.19
N PHE A 133 8.70 -24.33 9.63
CA PHE A 133 8.58 -23.24 8.65
C PHE A 133 8.89 -21.87 9.28
N ASP A 134 9.87 -21.80 10.18
CA ASP A 134 10.25 -20.57 10.87
C ASP A 134 11.31 -19.86 10.04
N GLU A 135 11.01 -18.65 9.58
CA GLU A 135 11.92 -17.84 8.78
C GLU A 135 13.03 -17.27 9.69
N PRO A 136 14.28 -17.77 9.61
CA PRO A 136 15.35 -17.24 10.45
C PRO A 136 15.64 -15.79 10.05
N CYS A 137 15.85 -14.91 11.05
CA CYS A 137 16.36 -13.58 10.78
C CYS A 137 17.73 -13.68 10.07
N ASP A 138 17.95 -12.83 9.08
CA ASP A 138 19.26 -12.65 8.47
C ASP A 138 20.33 -12.28 9.53
N PRO A 139 21.62 -12.58 9.30
CA PRO A 139 22.69 -12.28 10.25
C PRO A 139 22.83 -10.78 10.59
N GLY A 140 22.25 -9.88 9.77
CA GLY A 140 22.15 -8.44 10.04
C GLY A 140 21.00 -8.02 10.96
N GLY A 141 20.18 -8.98 11.42
CA GLY A 141 19.04 -8.77 12.31
C GLY A 141 17.74 -8.39 11.58
N CYS A 142 16.60 -8.79 12.16
CA CYS A 142 15.28 -8.49 11.59
C CYS A 142 14.92 -6.99 11.58
N LEU A 143 15.55 -6.17 12.45
CA LEU A 143 15.35 -4.71 12.46
C LEU A 143 15.96 -4.03 11.23
N LEU A 144 17.13 -4.50 10.75
CA LEU A 144 17.75 -4.00 9.53
C LEU A 144 16.90 -4.34 8.29
N GLU A 145 16.33 -5.53 8.27
CA GLU A 145 15.42 -5.95 7.21
C GLU A 145 14.16 -5.05 7.17
N LEU A 146 13.59 -4.76 8.34
CA LEU A 146 12.45 -3.88 8.48
C LEU A 146 12.77 -2.44 8.04
N SER A 147 13.95 -1.91 8.38
CA SER A 147 14.35 -0.57 7.97
C SER A 147 14.55 -0.44 6.46
N ILE A 148 15.16 -1.45 5.82
CA ILE A 148 15.27 -1.50 4.35
C ILE A 148 13.88 -1.53 3.70
N GLN A 149 12.95 -2.32 4.25
CA GLN A 149 11.59 -2.40 3.73
C GLN A 149 10.84 -1.06 3.88
N LEU A 150 10.99 -0.37 5.02
CA LEU A 150 10.39 0.95 5.25
C LEU A 150 10.95 2.00 4.28
N LEU A 151 12.26 2.00 4.07
CA LEU A 151 12.93 2.91 3.14
C LEU A 151 12.42 2.71 1.70
N ILE A 152 12.40 1.46 1.23
CA ILE A 152 11.89 1.11 -0.10
C ILE A 152 10.42 1.53 -0.24
N PHE A 153 9.64 1.35 0.81
CA PHE A 153 8.23 1.71 0.80
C PHE A 153 8.01 3.23 0.72
N MET A 154 8.71 4.03 1.52
CA MET A 154 8.61 5.50 1.50
C MET A 154 9.04 6.08 0.16
N ILE A 155 10.20 5.65 -0.35
CA ILE A 155 10.71 6.09 -1.65
C ILE A 155 9.78 5.62 -2.77
N GLY A 156 9.32 4.37 -2.69
CA GLY A 156 8.45 3.74 -3.69
C GLY A 156 7.14 4.50 -3.89
N ASN A 157 6.45 4.85 -2.81
CA ASN A 157 5.21 5.63 -2.91
C ASN A 157 5.44 7.03 -3.49
N GLN A 158 6.55 7.67 -3.13
CA GLN A 158 6.89 8.99 -3.68
C GLN A 158 7.10 8.90 -5.20
N ILE A 159 7.81 7.87 -5.67
CA ILE A 159 8.04 7.63 -7.10
C ILE A 159 6.71 7.37 -7.82
N VAL A 160 5.82 6.54 -7.25
CA VAL A 160 4.51 6.26 -7.85
C VAL A 160 3.69 7.54 -7.98
N ASN A 161 3.70 8.41 -6.97
CA ASN A 161 2.99 9.69 -7.02
C ASN A 161 3.55 10.61 -8.11
N ILE A 162 4.88 10.73 -8.21
CA ILE A 162 5.54 11.50 -9.28
C ILE A 162 5.16 10.95 -10.66
N ILE A 163 5.23 9.63 -10.85
CA ILE A 163 4.88 8.98 -12.12
C ILE A 163 3.41 9.24 -12.45
N ALA A 164 2.51 9.10 -11.48
CA ALA A 164 1.09 9.40 -11.68
C ALA A 164 0.92 10.83 -12.18
N GLN A 165 1.45 11.82 -11.47
CA GLN A 165 1.37 13.24 -11.85
C GLN A 165 1.92 13.50 -13.25
N LEU A 166 3.06 12.91 -13.61
CA LEU A 166 3.63 13.02 -14.95
C LEU A 166 2.72 12.41 -16.02
N VAL A 167 2.08 11.28 -15.76
CA VAL A 167 1.10 10.67 -16.67
C VAL A 167 -0.12 11.56 -16.87
N TRP A 168 -0.64 12.18 -15.81
CA TRP A 168 -1.73 13.14 -15.90
C TRP A 168 -1.34 14.34 -16.78
N VAL A 169 -0.18 14.95 -16.53
CA VAL A 169 0.34 16.09 -17.31
C VAL A 169 0.58 15.71 -18.78
N MET A 170 1.19 14.55 -19.04
CA MET A 170 1.41 14.09 -20.42
C MET A 170 0.10 13.84 -21.17
N ARG A 171 -0.92 13.29 -20.49
CA ARG A 171 -2.25 13.10 -21.06
C ARG A 171 -2.87 14.44 -21.45
N ASP A 172 -2.77 15.44 -20.60
CA ASP A 172 -3.36 16.77 -20.85
C ASP A 172 -2.65 17.52 -21.99
N ILE A 173 -1.31 17.47 -22.02
CA ILE A 173 -0.52 18.01 -23.14
C ILE A 173 -0.88 17.30 -24.45
N SER A 174 -1.03 15.96 -24.43
CA SER A 174 -1.40 15.19 -25.62
C SER A 174 -2.82 15.50 -26.12
N ALA A 175 -3.77 15.75 -25.21
CA ALA A 175 -5.12 16.16 -25.55
C ALA A 175 -5.13 17.57 -26.17
N CYS A 176 -4.33 18.50 -25.65
CA CYS A 176 -4.15 19.82 -26.23
C CYS A 176 -3.47 19.79 -27.61
N ALA A 177 -2.53 18.87 -27.83
CA ALA A 177 -1.86 18.70 -29.13
C ALA A 177 -2.82 18.22 -30.23
N CYS A 178 -3.82 17.39 -29.90
CA CYS A 178 -4.84 16.93 -30.84
C CYS A 178 -5.91 17.99 -31.18
N CYS A 179 -6.12 18.98 -30.31
CA CYS A 179 -7.14 20.03 -30.49
C CYS A 179 -6.60 21.34 -31.08
N GLY A 180 -5.36 21.35 -31.60
CA GLY A 180 -4.65 22.53 -32.12
C GLY A 180 -5.20 23.10 -33.43
N GLY A 181 -6.44 23.61 -33.42
CA GLY A 181 -6.92 24.59 -34.39
C GLY A 181 -6.50 26.00 -33.97
N SER A 182 -5.94 26.77 -34.91
CA SER A 182 -5.47 28.15 -34.71
C SER A 182 -6.55 29.07 -34.13
N SER A 183 -6.59 29.22 -32.81
CA SER A 183 -7.42 30.22 -32.13
C SER A 183 -6.52 31.33 -31.58
N ASN A 184 -6.93 32.57 -31.85
CA ASN A 184 -6.19 33.79 -31.59
C ASN A 184 -6.03 34.00 -30.07
N LYS A 185 -4.88 33.61 -29.51
CA LYS A 185 -4.58 33.60 -28.06
C LYS A 185 -4.68 34.97 -27.36
N ASN A 186 -4.78 36.06 -28.12
CA ASN A 186 -4.74 37.43 -27.59
C ASN A 186 -6.09 37.95 -27.05
N ALA A 187 -7.17 37.17 -27.14
CA ALA A 187 -8.51 37.57 -26.65
C ALA A 187 -9.19 36.53 -25.75
N GLN A 188 -8.47 35.50 -25.31
CA GLN A 188 -9.04 34.44 -24.48
C GLN A 188 -9.27 34.97 -23.06
N LYS A 189 -10.51 34.85 -22.56
CA LYS A 189 -10.87 35.36 -21.24
C LYS A 189 -10.39 34.39 -20.16
N GLN A 190 -9.99 34.91 -19.00
CA GLN A 190 -9.43 34.09 -17.90
C GLN A 190 -10.31 32.89 -17.53
N TRP A 191 -11.63 33.08 -17.44
CA TRP A 191 -12.57 32.00 -17.10
C TRP A 191 -12.62 30.86 -18.14
N GLU A 192 -12.24 31.11 -19.41
CA GLU A 192 -12.17 30.07 -20.45
C GLU A 192 -10.94 29.18 -20.27
N ILE A 193 -9.86 29.75 -19.72
CA ILE A 193 -8.65 29.00 -19.33
C ILE A 193 -8.95 28.21 -18.06
N ASP A 194 -9.58 28.84 -17.07
CA ASP A 194 -9.92 28.22 -15.79
C ASP A 194 -10.88 27.03 -15.94
N LYS A 195 -11.78 27.07 -16.93
CA LYS A 195 -12.69 25.96 -17.25
C LYS A 195 -11.96 24.70 -17.76
N ASN A 196 -10.75 24.83 -18.28
CA ASN A 196 -9.98 23.70 -18.81
C ASN A 196 -9.04 23.08 -17.76
N LEU A 197 -9.00 23.61 -16.54
CA LEU A 197 -8.28 22.96 -15.44
C LEU A 197 -9.11 21.80 -14.89
N ASP A 198 -8.44 20.74 -14.43
CA ASP A 198 -9.10 19.66 -13.69
C ASP A 198 -9.74 20.23 -12.41
N ASP A 199 -11.02 19.89 -12.19
CA ASP A 199 -11.73 20.27 -10.98
C ASP A 199 -11.06 19.62 -9.76
N ILE A 200 -10.87 20.40 -8.69
CA ILE A 200 -10.40 19.88 -7.39
C ILE A 200 -11.54 19.09 -6.77
N ASP A 201 -11.56 17.79 -6.99
CA ASP A 201 -12.53 16.90 -6.36
C ASP A 201 -12.19 16.70 -4.87
N SER A 202 -13.19 16.78 -4.01
CA SER A 202 -13.02 16.55 -2.57
C SER A 202 -12.39 15.18 -2.25
N ILE A 203 -12.62 14.19 -3.12
CA ILE A 203 -12.10 12.83 -3.00
C ILE A 203 -10.59 12.77 -3.24
N THR A 204 -10.05 13.55 -4.19
CA THR A 204 -8.60 13.54 -4.45
C THR A 204 -7.83 14.13 -3.27
N LEU A 205 -8.38 15.18 -2.64
CA LEU A 205 -7.81 15.79 -1.44
C LEU A 205 -7.79 14.82 -0.24
N ILE A 206 -8.85 14.02 -0.09
CA ILE A 206 -8.93 12.97 0.94
C ILE A 206 -7.85 11.90 0.72
N ASP A 207 -7.67 11.44 -0.52
CA ASP A 207 -6.66 10.42 -0.84
C ASP A 207 -5.22 10.91 -0.56
N GLU A 208 -4.93 12.18 -0.88
CA GLU A 208 -3.64 12.82 -0.55
C GLU A 208 -3.43 12.90 0.97
N TYR A 209 -4.46 13.31 1.72
CA TYR A 209 -4.39 13.40 3.17
C TYR A 209 -4.20 12.03 3.84
N ILE A 210 -4.92 11.00 3.38
CA ILE A 210 -4.76 9.63 3.89
C ILE A 210 -3.34 9.13 3.64
N THR A 211 -2.77 9.41 2.46
CA THR A 211 -1.39 9.04 2.12
C THR A 211 -0.39 9.71 3.08
N LEU A 212 -0.56 11.00 3.36
CA LEU A 212 0.26 11.73 4.32
C LEU A 212 0.10 11.20 5.75
N ALA A 213 -1.12 10.89 6.17
CA ALA A 213 -1.39 10.31 7.49
C ALA A 213 -0.72 8.94 7.67
N ILE A 214 -0.70 8.12 6.62
CA ILE A 214 0.00 6.83 6.61
C ILE A 214 1.52 7.04 6.69
N GLN A 215 2.09 7.98 5.94
CA GLN A 215 3.52 8.29 6.03
C GLN A 215 3.92 8.78 7.43
N PHE A 216 3.11 9.65 8.04
CA PHE A 216 3.30 10.10 9.41
C PHE A 216 3.25 8.94 10.42
N GLY A 217 2.33 8.00 10.23
CA GLY A 217 2.25 6.80 11.06
C GLY A 217 3.51 5.92 10.95
N PHE A 218 4.13 5.83 9.76
CA PHE A 218 5.38 5.08 9.60
C PHE A 218 6.53 5.72 10.37
N VAL A 219 6.66 7.05 10.29
CA VAL A 219 7.67 7.80 11.02
C VAL A 219 7.46 7.64 12.53
N THR A 220 6.23 7.75 13.02
CA THR A 220 5.95 7.70 14.47
C THR A 220 6.03 6.29 15.06
N LEU A 221 5.48 5.28 14.38
CA LEU A 221 5.43 3.90 14.89
C LEU A 221 6.77 3.17 14.79
N PHE A 222 7.58 3.52 13.78
CA PHE A 222 8.85 2.83 13.51
C PHE A 222 10.09 3.73 13.66
N ALA A 223 9.98 4.92 14.27
CA ALA A 223 11.12 5.81 14.56
C ALA A 223 12.29 5.11 15.26
N VAL A 224 12.02 4.14 16.12
CA VAL A 224 13.06 3.41 16.86
C VAL A 224 13.87 2.48 15.95
N ALA A 225 13.28 2.01 14.85
CA ALA A 225 13.96 1.14 13.89
C ALA A 225 14.84 1.94 12.90
N PHE A 226 14.54 3.22 12.70
CA PHE A 226 15.26 4.12 11.80
C PHE A 226 15.20 5.56 12.34
N PRO A 227 16.20 5.98 13.16
CA PRO A 227 16.29 7.34 13.68
C PRO A 227 16.66 8.38 12.61
#